data_AF-A0AAD9VLY4-F1
#
_entry.id   AF-A0AAD9VLY4-F1
#
_cell.length_a   1.000
_cell.length_b   1.000
_cell.length_c   1.000
_cell.angle_alpha   90.00
_cell.angle_beta   90.00
_cell.angle_gamma   90.00
#
_symmetry.space_group_name_H-M   'P 1'
#
loop_
_entity.id
_entity.type
_entity.pdbx_description
1 polymer ?
#
loop_
_entity_poly.entity_id
_entity_poly.type
_entity_poly.pdbx_seq_one_letter_code
_entity_poly.pdbx_strand_id
1 'polypeptide(L)'
;MAQARLEKFGTIYTRVSSLLRAGAMNDADKPLWYVVYEAFPPKYEPRYDRVVPKIQIKGIYYEEDIIRARFHKDCTKLGVTDLLKHKNYQSQTQKFLDEYNDLRKVNLSKDVAYEQTLEKYTTKSQHIKQD
;
A
#
# COMPACT_ATOMS: atom_id res chain seq x y z
N MET A 1 -43.78 4.78 11.65
CA MET A 1 -42.46 4.29 12.11
C MET A 1 -41.68 5.45 12.72
N ALA A 2 -41.23 5.32 13.97
CA ALA A 2 -40.34 6.32 14.57
C ALA A 2 -38.97 6.27 13.88
N GLN A 3 -38.45 7.42 13.46
CA GLN A 3 -37.14 7.56 12.83
C GLN A 3 -36.34 8.65 13.54
N ALA A 4 -35.05 8.42 13.79
CA ALA A 4 -34.15 9.40 14.39
C ALA A 4 -33.15 9.94 13.34
N ARG A 5 -33.29 11.23 12.99
CA ARG A 5 -32.44 11.94 12.01
C ARG A 5 -31.29 12.75 12.63
N LEU A 6 -30.96 12.48 13.90
CA LEU A 6 -29.99 13.24 14.68
C LEU A 6 -28.55 12.78 14.41
N GLU A 7 -27.95 13.13 13.28
CA GLU A 7 -26.64 12.64 12.83
C GLU A 7 -25.48 12.94 13.78
N LYS A 8 -25.54 14.07 14.51
CA LYS A 8 -24.50 14.51 15.45
C LYS A 8 -24.51 13.79 16.79
N PHE A 9 -25.60 13.08 17.10
CA PHE A 9 -25.81 12.44 18.39
C PHE A 9 -25.82 10.92 18.24
N GLY A 10 -24.84 10.28 18.88
CA GLY A 10 -24.64 8.82 18.82
C GLY A 10 -24.35 8.31 17.40
N THR A 11 -24.41 7.00 17.24
CA THR A 11 -24.29 6.32 15.96
C THR A 11 -25.67 5.84 15.47
N ILE A 12 -25.77 5.46 14.20
CA ILE A 12 -26.99 4.84 13.67
C ILE A 12 -27.36 3.59 14.49
N TYR A 13 -26.37 2.83 14.95
CA TYR A 13 -26.57 1.64 15.78
C TYR A 13 -27.17 2.01 17.12
N THR A 14 -26.53 2.91 17.89
CA THR A 14 -27.04 3.30 19.22
C THR A 14 -28.43 3.93 19.15
N ARG A 15 -28.75 4.66 18.07
CA ARG A 15 -30.08 5.26 17.87
C ARG A 15 -31.15 4.21 17.57
N VAL A 16 -30.84 3.18 16.77
CA VAL A 16 -31.79 2.09 16.51
C VAL A 16 -31.95 1.21 17.75
N SER A 17 -30.85 0.87 18.45
CA SER A 17 -30.89 0.12 19.70
C SER A 17 -31.71 0.83 20.78
N SER A 18 -31.62 2.17 20.88
CA SER A 18 -32.41 2.92 21.86
C SER A 18 -33.90 2.97 21.50
N LEU A 19 -34.25 3.09 20.21
CA LEU A 19 -35.64 3.05 19.74
C LEU A 19 -36.27 1.67 20.00
N LEU A 20 -35.54 0.59 19.72
CA LEU A 20 -35.97 -0.77 20.02
C LEU A 20 -36.16 -0.96 21.54
N ARG A 21 -35.16 -0.56 22.35
CA ARG A 21 -35.22 -0.69 23.82
C ARG A 21 -36.34 0.12 24.46
N ALA A 22 -36.65 1.30 23.91
CA ALA A 22 -37.72 2.16 24.40
C ALA A 22 -39.12 1.72 23.91
N GLY A 23 -39.22 0.68 23.07
CA GLY A 23 -40.48 0.25 22.46
C GLY A 23 -41.04 1.21 21.40
N ALA A 24 -40.27 2.23 21.00
CA ALA A 24 -40.67 3.18 19.96
C ALA A 24 -40.52 2.61 18.53
N MET A 25 -39.78 1.50 18.39
CA MET A 25 -39.64 0.70 17.18
C MET A 25 -39.97 -0.76 17.51
N ASN A 26 -40.84 -1.38 16.72
CA ASN A 26 -41.16 -2.80 16.89
C ASN A 26 -39.98 -3.67 16.45
N ASP A 27 -39.84 -4.85 17.05
CA ASP A 27 -38.81 -5.82 16.61
C ASP A 27 -38.98 -6.25 15.15
N ALA A 28 -40.21 -6.28 14.63
CA ALA A 28 -40.50 -6.56 13.22
C ALA A 28 -40.00 -5.46 12.27
N ASP A 29 -39.88 -4.22 12.78
CA ASP A 29 -39.39 -3.05 12.02
C ASP A 29 -37.86 -2.89 12.14
N LYS A 30 -37.18 -3.84 12.80
CA LYS A 30 -35.73 -3.84 12.97
C LYS A 30 -35.04 -3.89 11.60
N PRO A 31 -34.14 -2.95 11.28
CA PRO A 31 -33.43 -2.96 10.01
C PRO A 31 -32.59 -4.23 9.84
N LEU A 32 -32.55 -4.77 8.62
CA LEU A 32 -31.77 -5.99 8.30
C LEU A 32 -30.29 -5.87 8.68
N TRP A 33 -29.70 -4.69 8.50
CA TRP A 33 -28.29 -4.44 8.82
C TRP A 33 -28.00 -4.50 10.33
N TYR A 34 -29.01 -4.35 11.20
CA TYR A 34 -28.82 -4.29 12.66
C TYR A 34 -28.16 -5.58 13.18
N VAL A 35 -28.65 -6.74 12.73
CA VAL A 35 -28.13 -8.06 13.13
C VAL A 35 -26.71 -8.25 12.62
N VAL A 36 -26.40 -7.77 11.42
CA VAL A 36 -25.05 -7.82 10.85
C VAL A 36 -24.09 -6.93 11.66
N TYR A 37 -24.53 -5.73 12.04
CA TYR A 37 -23.73 -4.82 12.86
C TYR A 37 -23.50 -5.39 14.27
N GLU A 38 -24.51 -6.01 14.88
CA GLU A 38 -24.41 -6.64 16.19
C GLU A 38 -23.47 -7.85 16.20
N ALA A 39 -23.50 -8.67 15.14
CA ALA A 39 -22.61 -9.81 14.98
C ALA A 39 -21.16 -9.41 14.62
N PHE A 40 -21.01 -8.37 13.78
CA PHE A 40 -19.73 -7.93 13.25
C PHE A 40 -19.57 -6.40 13.39
N PRO A 41 -19.41 -5.90 14.64
CA PRO A 41 -19.29 -4.47 14.87
C PRO A 41 -17.99 -3.92 14.25
N PRO A 42 -18.01 -2.67 13.75
CA PRO A 42 -16.80 -2.04 13.22
C PRO A 42 -15.77 -1.82 14.34
N LYS A 43 -14.48 -1.89 14.00
CA LYS A 43 -13.38 -1.62 14.94
C LYS A 43 -13.50 -0.25 15.63
N TYR A 44 -13.99 0.75 14.90
CA TYR A 44 -14.22 2.10 15.41
C TYR A 44 -15.65 2.51 15.11
N GLU A 45 -16.35 2.99 16.13
CA GLU A 45 -17.71 3.50 15.95
C GLU A 45 -17.74 4.73 15.02
N PRO A 46 -18.75 4.82 14.13
CA PRO A 46 -18.89 5.94 13.20
C PRO A 46 -19.51 7.16 13.91
N ARG A 47 -18.80 7.70 14.91
CA ARG A 47 -19.24 8.88 15.65
C ARG A 47 -18.96 10.16 14.87
N TYR A 48 -19.87 11.13 14.98
CA TYR A 48 -19.73 12.45 14.36
C TYR A 48 -18.52 13.22 14.92
N ASP A 49 -18.22 13.09 16.21
CA ASP A 49 -17.14 13.76 16.91
C ASP A 49 -15.79 13.04 16.81
N ARG A 50 -15.65 12.07 15.90
CA ARG A 50 -14.41 11.32 15.72
C ARG A 50 -13.30 12.23 15.19
N VAL A 51 -12.32 12.51 16.05
CA VAL A 51 -11.14 13.29 15.68
C VAL A 51 -10.21 12.45 14.79
N VAL A 52 -9.77 13.03 13.67
CA VAL A 52 -8.74 12.44 12.82
C VAL A 52 -7.42 12.40 13.60
N PRO A 53 -6.80 11.22 13.78
CA PRO A 53 -5.57 11.13 14.55
C PRO A 53 -4.46 11.88 13.80
N LYS A 54 -3.79 12.82 14.50
CA LYS A 54 -2.65 13.57 13.97
C LYS A 54 -1.39 12.71 14.02
N ILE A 55 -1.30 11.73 13.13
CA ILE A 55 -0.16 10.81 13.04
C ILE A 55 0.83 11.34 12.02
N GLN A 56 2.10 11.43 12.40
CA GLN A 56 3.18 11.69 11.46
C GLN A 56 3.39 10.43 10.61
N ILE A 57 3.10 10.53 9.32
CA ILE A 57 3.31 9.43 8.36
C ILE A 57 4.81 9.37 8.05
N LYS A 58 5.42 8.21 8.26
CA LYS A 58 6.83 7.97 7.93
C LYS A 58 6.95 7.57 6.45
N GLY A 59 8.00 8.06 5.79
CA GLY A 59 8.38 7.57 4.47
C GLY A 59 8.73 6.08 4.52
N ILE A 60 8.35 5.34 3.49
CA ILE A 60 8.68 3.92 3.33
C ILE A 60 9.91 3.87 2.43
N TYR A 61 11.06 3.53 3.01
CA TYR A 61 12.33 3.38 2.30
C TYR A 61 12.91 2.01 2.59
N TYR A 62 13.52 1.41 1.58
CA TYR A 62 14.22 0.14 1.68
C TYR A 62 15.72 0.30 1.39
N GLU A 63 16.53 -0.67 1.82
CA GLU A 63 17.99 -0.60 1.65
C GLU A 63 18.39 -0.54 0.18
N GLU A 64 17.64 -1.23 -0.69
CA GLU A 64 17.93 -1.23 -2.11
C GLU A 64 17.59 0.10 -2.79
N ASP A 65 16.80 0.99 -2.18
CA ASP A 65 16.45 2.29 -2.75
C ASP A 65 17.69 3.18 -2.94
N ILE A 66 18.73 2.98 -2.11
CA ILE A 66 20.03 3.63 -2.26
C ILE A 66 20.67 3.25 -3.60
N ILE A 67 20.62 1.96 -3.94
CA ILE A 67 21.21 1.43 -5.17
C ILE A 67 20.34 1.79 -6.38
N ARG A 68 19.01 1.71 -6.25
CA ARG A 68 18.08 2.19 -7.28
C ARG A 68 18.34 3.66 -7.58
N ALA A 69 18.45 4.52 -6.57
CA ALA A 69 18.72 5.94 -6.75
C ALA A 69 20.05 6.20 -7.46
N ARG A 70 21.12 5.48 -7.08
CA ARG A 70 22.43 5.57 -7.75
C ARG A 70 22.34 5.15 -9.22
N PHE A 71 21.71 4.00 -9.49
CA PHE A 71 21.52 3.49 -10.85
C PHE A 71 20.71 4.43 -11.74
N HIS A 72 19.61 4.99 -11.24
CA HIS A 72 18.79 5.95 -11.96
C HIS A 72 19.51 7.30 -12.22
N LYS A 73 20.50 7.65 -11.38
CA LYS A 73 21.34 8.84 -11.58
C LYS A 73 22.39 8.60 -12.67
N ASP A 74 23.03 7.44 -12.67
CA ASP A 74 24.12 7.10 -13.58
C ASP A 74 23.59 6.66 -14.97
N CYS A 75 22.44 5.98 -15.01
CA CYS A 75 21.78 5.52 -16.22
C CYS A 75 20.53 6.37 -16.52
N THR A 76 20.70 7.39 -17.36
CA THR A 76 19.59 8.29 -17.76
C THR A 76 18.69 7.70 -18.86
N LYS A 77 19.16 6.70 -19.61
CA LYS A 77 18.44 6.07 -20.74
C LYS A 77 17.86 4.72 -20.34
N LEU A 78 16.93 4.71 -19.40
CA LEU A 78 16.19 3.51 -19.03
C LEU A 78 14.99 3.32 -19.97
N GLY A 79 14.72 2.07 -20.35
CA GLY A 79 13.56 1.76 -21.19
C GLY A 79 12.24 1.90 -20.44
N VAL A 80 11.13 1.85 -21.19
CA VAL A 80 9.78 1.96 -20.64
C VAL A 80 9.48 0.75 -19.75
N THR A 81 8.96 1.02 -18.55
CA THR A 81 8.51 0.00 -17.59
C THR A 81 7.01 -0.20 -17.76
N ASP A 82 6.58 -1.43 -18.02
CA ASP A 82 5.16 -1.78 -18.14
C ASP A 82 4.59 -2.17 -16.76
N LEU A 83 3.73 -1.30 -16.21
CA LEU A 83 3.12 -1.51 -14.89
C LEU A 83 1.95 -2.50 -14.92
N LEU A 84 1.41 -2.86 -16.09
CA LEU A 84 0.28 -3.77 -16.20
C LEU A 84 0.71 -5.24 -16.01
N LYS A 85 1.96 -5.57 -16.36
CA LYS A 85 2.54 -6.92 -16.27
C LYS A 85 3.00 -7.29 -14.85
N HIS A 86 2.16 -7.09 -13.84
CA HIS A 86 2.49 -7.18 -12.41
C HIS A 86 3.01 -8.54 -11.89
N LYS A 87 2.69 -9.69 -12.50
CA LYS A 87 3.02 -11.00 -11.88
C LYS A 87 4.44 -11.49 -12.16
N ASN A 88 5.07 -11.12 -13.26
CA ASN A 88 6.37 -11.67 -13.69
C ASN A 88 7.25 -10.66 -14.43
N TYR A 89 6.90 -9.37 -14.41
CA TYR A 89 7.71 -8.36 -15.07
C TYR A 89 8.74 -7.78 -14.12
N GLN A 90 10.01 -7.96 -14.47
CA GLN A 90 11.11 -7.28 -13.80
C GLN A 90 11.50 -6.05 -14.61
N SER A 91 11.46 -4.88 -13.96
CA SER A 91 12.00 -3.65 -14.51
C SER A 91 13.51 -3.78 -14.73
N GLN A 92 14.09 -2.92 -15.56
CA GLN A 92 15.54 -2.90 -15.79
C GLN A 92 16.29 -2.67 -14.48
N THR A 93 15.79 -1.76 -13.64
CA THR A 93 16.29 -1.51 -12.29
C THR A 93 16.23 -2.74 -11.40
N GLN A 94 15.16 -3.54 -11.48
CA GLN A 94 15.05 -4.76 -10.68
C GLN A 94 16.04 -5.84 -11.15
N LYS A 95 16.20 -6.03 -12.46
CA LYS A 95 17.20 -6.96 -13.01
C LYS A 95 18.62 -6.58 -12.59
N PHE A 96 18.93 -5.28 -12.64
CA PHE A 96 20.21 -4.76 -12.17
C PHE A 96 20.42 -5.04 -10.68
N LEU A 97 19.39 -4.80 -9.87
CA LEU A 97 19.44 -5.05 -8.43
C LEU A 97 19.64 -6.53 -8.10
N ASP A 98 19.00 -7.44 -8.84
CA ASP A 98 19.17 -8.88 -8.66
C ASP A 98 20.63 -9.30 -8.96
N GLU A 99 21.21 -8.82 -10.07
CA GLU A 99 22.62 -9.04 -10.40
C GLU A 99 23.56 -8.47 -9.33
N TYR A 100 23.24 -7.28 -8.79
CA TYR A 100 24.01 -6.66 -7.71
C TYR A 100 23.96 -7.48 -6.42
N ASN A 101 22.78 -7.98 -6.06
CA ASN A 101 22.58 -8.81 -4.89
C ASN A 101 23.31 -10.15 -5.02
N ASP A 102 23.38 -10.72 -6.22
CA ASP A 102 24.14 -11.94 -6.47
C ASP A 102 25.65 -11.72 -6.30
N LEU A 103 26.19 -10.59 -6.75
CA LEU A 103 27.60 -10.24 -6.48
C LEU A 103 27.86 -9.95 -5.00
N ARG A 104 26.88 -9.37 -4.29
CA ARG A 104 26.98 -9.13 -2.85
C ARG A 104 27.05 -10.42 -2.04
N LYS A 105 26.37 -11.49 -2.46
CA LYS A 105 26.47 -12.83 -1.83
C LYS A 105 27.89 -13.40 -1.91
N VAL A 106 28.67 -13.01 -2.91
CA VAL A 106 30.08 -13.44 -3.09
C VAL A 106 31.06 -12.62 -2.22
N ASN A 107 30.55 -11.82 -1.26
CA ASN A 107 31.33 -11.00 -0.31
C ASN A 107 32.13 -9.85 -0.94
N LEU A 108 31.76 -9.37 -2.13
CA LEU A 108 32.36 -8.15 -2.69
C LEU A 108 31.91 -6.89 -1.94
N SER A 109 32.79 -5.90 -1.82
CA SER A 109 32.46 -4.57 -1.28
C SER A 109 31.31 -3.91 -2.07
N LYS A 110 30.48 -3.10 -1.39
CA LYS A 110 29.27 -2.49 -1.97
C LYS A 110 29.56 -1.70 -3.24
N ASP A 111 30.64 -0.91 -3.26
CA ASP A 111 30.99 -0.07 -4.41
C ASP A 111 31.56 -0.91 -5.55
N VAL A 112 32.44 -1.87 -5.25
CA VAL A 112 33.02 -2.76 -6.26
C VAL A 112 31.94 -3.60 -6.94
N ALA A 113 31.00 -4.13 -6.17
CA ALA A 113 29.86 -4.87 -6.70
C ALA A 113 29.01 -4.00 -7.64
N TYR A 114 28.79 -2.73 -7.29
CA TYR A 114 28.03 -1.79 -8.11
C TYR A 114 28.72 -1.49 -9.44
N GLU A 115 30.00 -1.12 -9.41
CA GLU A 115 30.76 -0.80 -10.63
C GLU A 115 30.81 -2.01 -11.58
N GLN A 116 31.07 -3.22 -11.06
CA GLN A 116 31.06 -4.44 -11.86
C GLN A 116 29.69 -4.76 -12.47
N THR A 117 28.60 -4.53 -11.74
CA THR A 117 27.25 -4.67 -12.33
C THR A 117 26.98 -3.62 -13.40
N LEU A 118 27.48 -2.40 -13.23
CA LEU A 118 27.28 -1.31 -14.18
C LEU A 118 28.04 -1.55 -15.48
N GLU A 119 29.27 -2.05 -15.40
CA GLU A 119 30.05 -2.50 -16.56
C GLU A 119 29.30 -3.59 -17.33
N LYS A 120 28.85 -4.64 -16.63
CA LYS A 120 28.06 -5.73 -17.23
C LYS A 120 26.78 -5.22 -17.90
N TYR A 121 26.07 -4.31 -17.26
CA TYR A 121 24.86 -3.69 -17.81
C TYR A 121 25.14 -2.88 -19.08
N THR A 122 26.25 -2.14 -19.10
CA THR A 122 26.67 -1.33 -20.24
C THR A 122 27.06 -2.20 -21.43
N THR A 123 27.83 -3.27 -21.21
CA THR A 123 28.19 -4.24 -22.26
C THR A 123 26.95 -4.88 -22.88
N LYS A 124 26.00 -5.36 -22.06
CA LYS A 124 24.72 -5.91 -22.54
C LYS A 124 23.94 -4.88 -23.38
N SER A 125 23.91 -3.63 -22.93
CA SER A 125 23.23 -2.53 -23.63
C SER A 125 23.86 -2.15 -24.97
N GLN A 126 25.17 -2.38 -25.15
CA GLN A 126 25.88 -2.14 -26.42
C GLN A 126 25.59 -3.23 -27.45
N HIS A 127 25.49 -4.50 -27.03
CA HIS A 127 25.16 -5.61 -27.93
C HIS A 127 23.75 -5.51 -28.52
N ILE A 128 22.77 -5.02 -27.74
CA ILE A 128 21.38 -4.85 -28.21
C ILE A 128 21.24 -3.80 -29.34
N LYS A 129 22.26 -2.96 -29.57
CA LYS A 129 22.23 -1.92 -30.63
C LYS A 129 22.89 -2.35 -31.95
N GLN A 130 23.55 -3.51 -31.99
CA GLN A 130 24.24 -4.00 -33.18
C GLN A 130 23.39 -4.96 -34.03
N ASP A 131 22.23 -5.36 -33.52
CA ASP A 131 21.18 -6.11 -34.23
C ASP A 131 20.02 -5.16 -34.62
#